data_AF-A0A943B5N3-F1
#
_entry.id   AF-A0A943B5N3-F1
#
_cell.length_a   1.000
_cell.length_b   1.000
_cell.length_c   1.000
_cell.angle_alpha   90.00
_cell.angle_beta   90.00
_cell.angle_gamma   90.00
#
_symmetry.space_group_name_H-M   'P 1'
#
loop_
_entity.id
_entity.type
_entity.pdbx_description
1 polymer ?
#
loop_
_entity_poly.entity_id
_entity_poly.type
_entity_poly.pdbx_seq_one_letter_code
_entity_poly.pdbx_strand_id
1 'polypeptide(L)'
;VDTVANRCSDDSDYKVSISVKTKNGLDLILKNKNYYDVQSHTQFSPGIYELYSGVDLLQSEAMNFQTHLYAFGEMEQYLKEIGFQKIVTYSSFQKKVATDDTCEMFLFEYINS
;
A
#
# COMPACT_ATOMS: atom_id res chain seq x y z
N VAL A 1 9.56 1.85 -3.03
CA VAL A 1 8.70 1.44 -1.91
C VAL A 1 7.70 2.54 -1.62
N ASP A 2 6.52 2.18 -1.12
CA ASP A 2 5.54 3.14 -0.59
C ASP A 2 6.03 3.75 0.72
N THR A 3 5.54 4.94 1.05
CA THR A 3 6.04 5.74 2.17
C THR A 3 4.92 6.14 3.10
N VAL A 4 5.29 6.70 4.26
CA VAL A 4 4.32 7.25 5.22
C VAL A 4 3.41 8.35 4.64
N ALA A 5 3.78 8.98 3.52
CA ALA A 5 2.91 9.91 2.79
C ALA A 5 1.68 9.23 2.17
N ASN A 6 1.76 7.93 1.87
CA ASN A 6 0.65 7.15 1.30
C ASN A 6 -0.33 6.64 2.36
N ARG A 7 -0.16 7.02 3.64
CA ARG A 7 -1.06 6.61 4.71
C ARG A 7 -2.50 6.97 4.36
N CYS A 8 -3.38 5.98 4.40
CA CYS A 8 -4.82 6.18 4.32
C CYS A 8 -5.37 6.66 5.66
N SER A 9 -6.45 7.45 5.61
CA SER A 9 -7.21 7.78 6.82
C SER A 9 -7.87 6.53 7.39
N ASP A 10 -7.98 6.48 8.72
CA ASP A 10 -8.63 5.36 9.39
C ASP A 10 -10.14 5.39 9.14
N ASP A 11 -10.73 4.22 8.91
CA ASP A 11 -12.16 4.02 8.70
C ASP A 11 -12.80 3.39 9.95
N SER A 12 -14.02 3.84 10.30
CA SER A 12 -14.80 3.19 11.37
C SER A 12 -15.34 1.82 10.94
N ASP A 13 -15.77 1.70 9.69
CA ASP A 13 -16.46 0.55 9.13
C ASP A 13 -16.04 0.25 7.69
N TYR A 14 -16.36 -0.96 7.22
CA TYR A 14 -16.16 -1.34 5.82
C TYR A 14 -17.03 -0.50 4.87
N LYS A 15 -16.41 0.02 3.83
CA LYS A 15 -17.05 0.80 2.77
C LYS A 15 -16.90 0.09 1.43
N VAL A 16 -17.88 0.22 0.54
CA VAL A 16 -17.74 -0.25 -0.85
C VAL A 16 -16.64 0.59 -1.51
N SER A 17 -15.56 -0.08 -1.89
CA SER A 17 -14.40 0.52 -2.54
C SER A 17 -14.54 0.46 -4.06
N ILE A 18 -14.93 -0.72 -4.56
CA ILE A 18 -15.16 -0.94 -5.98
C ILE A 18 -16.27 -1.96 -6.19
N SER A 19 -17.02 -1.79 -7.28
CA SER A 19 -18.04 -2.72 -7.74
C SER A 19 -17.92 -2.87 -9.25
N VAL A 20 -17.85 -4.11 -9.73
CA VAL A 20 -17.70 -4.43 -11.15
C VAL A 20 -18.63 -5.57 -11.55
N LYS A 21 -19.06 -5.56 -12.82
CA LYS A 21 -19.80 -6.67 -13.43
C LYS A 21 -18.83 -7.69 -14.02
N THR A 22 -19.02 -8.96 -13.68
CA THR A 22 -18.33 -10.09 -14.32
C THR A 22 -18.86 -10.33 -15.74
N LYS A 23 -18.15 -11.13 -16.54
CA LYS A 23 -18.60 -11.54 -17.88
C LYS A 23 -19.95 -12.26 -17.89
N ASN A 24 -20.29 -12.94 -16.79
CA ASN A 24 -21.55 -13.68 -16.65
C ASN A 24 -22.67 -12.83 -16.01
N GLY A 25 -22.45 -11.53 -15.82
CA GLY A 25 -23.47 -10.60 -15.31
C GLY A 25 -23.57 -10.51 -13.78
N LEU A 26 -22.76 -11.27 -13.04
CA LEU A 26 -22.68 -11.18 -11.57
C LEU A 26 -21.98 -9.90 -11.11
N ASP A 27 -22.33 -9.39 -9.94
CA ASP A 27 -21.67 -8.25 -9.28
C ASP A 27 -20.54 -8.75 -8.38
N LEU A 28 -19.32 -8.27 -8.60
CA LEU A 28 -18.20 -8.46 -7.69
C LEU A 28 -17.91 -7.13 -6.97
N ILE A 29 -18.08 -7.13 -5.66
CA ILE A 29 -17.95 -5.95 -4.81
C ILE A 29 -16.78 -6.17 -3.86
N LEU A 30 -15.86 -5.22 -3.79
CA LEU A 30 -14.85 -5.14 -2.74
C LEU A 30 -15.29 -4.07 -1.73
N LYS A 31 -15.47 -4.49 -0.49
CA LYS A 31 -15.55 -3.59 0.65
C LYS A 31 -14.21 -3.57 1.37
N ASN A 32 -13.68 -2.42 1.73
CA ASN A 32 -12.46 -2.33 2.54
C ASN A 32 -12.63 -1.31 3.66
N LYS A 33 -11.70 -1.37 4.61
CA LYS A 33 -11.50 -0.35 5.63
C LYS A 33 -10.01 -0.19 5.85
N ASN A 34 -9.58 0.99 6.29
CA ASN A 34 -8.19 1.27 6.56
C ASN A 34 -7.96 1.55 8.04
N TYR A 35 -6.80 1.14 8.54
CA TYR A 35 -6.24 1.69 9.78
C TYR A 35 -4.72 1.63 9.72
N TYR A 36 -4.05 2.56 10.37
CA TYR A 36 -2.60 2.65 10.38
C TYR A 36 -2.04 2.38 11.78
N ASP A 37 -1.12 1.41 11.88
CA ASP A 37 -0.34 1.22 13.09
C ASP A 37 0.95 2.04 13.04
N VAL A 38 1.02 3.06 13.90
CA VAL A 38 2.16 3.98 13.97
C VAL A 38 3.42 3.28 14.46
N GLN A 39 3.32 2.24 15.30
CA GLN A 39 4.51 1.61 15.87
C GLN A 39 5.27 0.76 14.83
N SER A 40 4.52 0.02 14.00
CA SER A 40 5.11 -0.84 12.97
C SER A 40 5.19 -0.17 11.59
N HIS A 41 4.73 1.06 11.44
CA HIS A 41 4.53 1.73 10.16
C HIS A 41 3.70 0.91 9.15
N THR A 42 2.74 0.12 9.64
CA THR A 42 1.94 -0.76 8.78
C THR A 42 0.57 -0.16 8.49
N GLN A 43 0.27 0.06 7.22
CA GLN A 43 -1.08 0.30 6.71
C GLN A 43 -1.81 -1.04 6.61
N PHE A 44 -2.90 -1.18 7.33
CA PHE A 44 -3.82 -2.30 7.18
C PHE A 44 -4.99 -1.86 6.31
N SER A 45 -5.30 -2.67 5.31
CA SER A 45 -6.42 -2.47 4.38
C SER A 45 -7.22 -3.77 4.22
N PRO A 46 -7.77 -4.34 5.31
CA PRO A 46 -8.57 -5.55 5.19
C PRO A 46 -9.74 -5.33 4.22
N GLY A 47 -9.94 -6.31 3.35
CA GLY A 47 -10.95 -6.33 2.31
C GLY A 47 -11.90 -7.51 2.47
N ILE A 48 -13.14 -7.31 2.06
CA ILE A 48 -14.15 -8.35 1.91
C ILE A 48 -14.62 -8.29 0.45
N TYR A 49 -14.34 -9.35 -0.29
CA TYR A 49 -14.87 -9.54 -1.63
C TYR A 49 -16.19 -10.29 -1.52
N GLU A 50 -17.23 -9.77 -2.17
CA GLU A 50 -18.55 -10.38 -2.22
C GLU A 50 -19.00 -10.53 -3.67
N LEU A 51 -19.48 -11.70 -4.03
CA LEU A 51 -20.05 -11.99 -5.35
C LEU A 51 -21.57 -12.12 -5.22
N TYR A 52 -22.31 -11.35 -6.01
CA TYR A 52 -23.77 -11.30 -5.98
C TYR A 52 -24.40 -11.68 -7.32
N SER A 53 -25.57 -12.31 -7.26
CA SER A 53 -26.53 -12.42 -8.35
C SER A 53 -27.76 -11.58 -8.01
N GLY A 54 -27.79 -10.32 -8.44
CA GLY A 54 -28.83 -9.38 -8.01
C GLY A 54 -28.68 -9.06 -6.52
N VAL A 55 -29.66 -9.46 -5.71
CA VAL A 55 -29.64 -9.27 -4.25
C VAL A 55 -29.06 -10.47 -3.49
N ASP A 56 -28.87 -11.60 -4.18
CA ASP A 56 -28.43 -12.85 -3.57
C ASP A 56 -26.91 -12.87 -3.45
N LEU A 57 -26.40 -12.96 -2.21
CA LEU A 57 -24.98 -13.15 -1.94
C LEU A 57 -24.61 -14.61 -2.23
N LEU A 58 -23.74 -14.81 -3.23
CA LEU A 58 -23.27 -16.13 -3.64
C LEU A 58 -22.01 -16.55 -2.88
N GLN A 59 -21.07 -15.63 -2.67
CA GLN A 59 -19.79 -15.91 -2.02
C GLN A 59 -19.25 -14.66 -1.32
N SER A 60 -18.55 -14.87 -0.21
CA SER A 60 -17.83 -13.82 0.52
C SER A 60 -16.45 -14.32 0.96
N GLU A 61 -15.42 -13.54 0.70
CA GLU A 61 -14.04 -13.85 1.11
C GLU A 61 -13.37 -12.64 1.76
N ALA A 62 -12.83 -12.85 2.96
CA ALA A 62 -12.04 -11.85 3.66
C ALA A 62 -10.56 -11.98 3.30
N MET A 63 -9.91 -10.86 3.02
CA MET A 63 -8.48 -10.76 2.76
C MET A 63 -7.86 -9.69 3.65
N ASN A 64 -6.71 -9.97 4.24
CA ASN A 64 -6.01 -9.02 5.11
C ASN A 64 -4.80 -8.42 4.38
N PHE A 65 -4.99 -7.31 3.67
CA PHE A 65 -3.89 -6.60 3.02
C PHE A 65 -3.15 -5.73 4.03
N GLN A 66 -1.82 -5.80 3.98
CA GLN A 66 -0.91 -5.06 4.85
C GLN A 66 0.23 -4.50 4.00
N THR A 67 0.54 -3.22 4.19
CA THR A 67 1.62 -2.53 3.49
C THR A 67 2.47 -1.80 4.51
N HIS A 68 3.76 -2.12 4.57
CA HIS A 68 4.72 -1.34 5.34
C HIS A 68 5.02 -0.03 4.60
N LEU A 69 4.82 1.09 5.28
CA LEU A 69 5.03 2.44 4.75
C LEU A 69 6.35 2.99 5.29
N TYR A 70 7.36 3.10 4.43
CA TYR A 70 8.69 3.48 4.88
C TYR A 70 8.79 4.97 5.20
N ALA A 71 9.42 5.29 6.32
CA ALA A 71 9.89 6.65 6.59
C ALA A 71 11.19 6.93 5.80
N PHE A 72 11.48 8.21 5.57
CA PHE A 72 12.69 8.65 4.89
C PHE A 72 13.94 8.24 5.67
N GLY A 73 14.87 7.56 5.01
CA GLY A 73 16.09 7.03 5.63
C GLY A 73 15.95 5.62 6.20
N GLU A 74 14.74 5.10 6.38
CA GLU A 74 14.49 3.79 6.99
C GLU A 74 15.06 2.64 6.12
N MET A 75 14.73 2.63 4.83
CA MET A 75 15.27 1.63 3.90
C MET A 75 16.77 1.80 3.67
N GLU A 76 17.27 3.02 3.65
CA GLU A 76 18.71 3.29 3.52
C GLU A 76 19.49 2.69 4.69
N GLN A 77 18.92 2.65 5.90
CA GLN A 77 19.52 1.98 7.04
C GLN A 77 19.63 0.47 6.78
N TYR A 78 18.53 -0.20 6.40
CA TYR A 78 18.55 -1.63 6.09
C TYR A 78 19.54 -1.97 4.96
N LEU A 79 19.56 -1.15 3.90
CA LEU A 79 20.47 -1.36 2.77
C LEU A 79 21.95 -1.19 3.18
N LYS A 80 22.26 -0.23 4.06
CA LYS A 80 23.62 -0.07 4.63
C LYS A 80 24.01 -1.27 5.48
N GLU A 81 23.09 -1.78 6.32
CA GLU A 81 23.33 -2.94 7.19
C GLU A 81 23.68 -4.20 6.38
N ILE A 82 23.09 -4.38 5.19
CA ILE A 82 23.41 -5.51 4.30
C ILE A 82 24.54 -5.22 3.29
N GLY A 83 25.23 -4.08 3.43
CA GLY A 83 26.49 -3.78 2.75
C GLY A 83 26.43 -2.83 1.55
N PHE A 84 25.27 -2.25 1.21
CA PHE A 84 25.19 -1.24 0.15
C PHE A 84 25.77 0.11 0.64
N GLN A 85 26.92 0.50 0.11
CA GLN A 85 27.69 1.66 0.61
C GLN A 85 27.32 3.00 -0.06
N LYS A 86 26.86 2.97 -1.31
CA LYS A 86 26.58 4.18 -2.12
C LYS A 86 25.19 4.08 -2.74
N ILE A 87 24.22 4.71 -2.10
CA ILE A 87 22.81 4.67 -2.51
C ILE A 87 22.35 6.10 -2.70
N VAL A 88 21.62 6.34 -3.79
CA VAL A 88 20.86 7.56 -3.98
C VAL A 88 19.38 7.23 -3.94
N THR A 89 18.64 7.99 -3.13
CA THR A 89 17.19 7.84 -2.99
C THR A 89 16.48 8.92 -3.79
N TYR A 90 15.56 8.50 -4.65
CA TYR A 90 14.76 9.37 -5.49
C TYR A 90 13.28 9.29 -5.12
N SER A 91 12.57 10.41 -5.31
CA SER A 91 11.13 10.58 -5.11
C SER A 91 10.31 10.42 -6.38
N SER A 92 10.95 10.15 -7.52
CA SER A 92 10.28 9.98 -8.81
C SER A 92 11.14 9.22 -9.81
N PHE A 93 10.51 8.69 -10.86
CA PHE A 93 11.21 8.04 -11.97
C PHE A 93 12.10 9.00 -12.77
N GLN A 94 11.89 10.31 -12.67
CA GLN A 94 12.79 11.34 -13.24
C GLN A 94 14.03 11.59 -12.39
N LYS A 95 14.30 10.76 -11.39
CA LYS A 95 15.46 10.85 -10.48
C LYS A 95 15.52 12.18 -9.71
N LYS A 96 14.36 12.75 -9.36
CA LYS A 96 14.32 13.83 -8.35
C LYS A 96 14.78 13.26 -7.02
N VAL A 97 15.81 13.85 -6.39
CA VAL A 97 16.30 13.40 -5.08
C VAL A 97 15.19 13.52 -4.03
N ALA A 98 15.04 12.49 -3.20
CA ALA A 98 14.11 12.51 -2.07
C ALA A 98 14.67 13.35 -0.92
N THR A 99 13.82 14.11 -0.23
CA THR A 99 14.23 15.06 0.81
C THR A 99 13.68 14.76 2.19
N ASP A 100 12.50 14.12 2.26
CA ASP A 100 11.74 13.94 3.49
C ASP A 100 10.57 12.95 3.28
N ASP A 101 9.79 12.77 4.34
CA ASP A 101 8.61 11.91 4.43
C ASP A 101 7.41 12.36 3.58
N THR A 102 7.46 13.52 2.91
CA THR A 102 6.36 13.98 2.05
C THR A 102 6.38 13.34 0.67
N CYS A 103 7.46 12.61 0.34
CA CYS A 103 7.57 11.90 -0.92
C CYS A 103 6.67 10.66 -0.92
N GLU A 104 5.73 10.53 -1.85
CA GLU A 104 4.83 9.36 -2.00
C GLU A 104 5.57 8.06 -2.36
N MET A 105 6.81 8.15 -2.83
CA MET A 105 7.59 6.96 -3.14
C MET A 105 9.07 7.19 -2.89
N PHE A 106 9.79 6.10 -2.56
CA PHE A 106 11.25 6.06 -2.62
C PHE A 106 11.73 5.01 -3.63
N LEU A 107 12.67 5.42 -4.48
CA LEU A 107 13.39 4.60 -5.43
C LEU A 107 14.88 4.63 -5.10
N PHE A 108 15.52 3.47 -5.02
CA PHE A 108 16.92 3.36 -4.62
C PHE A 108 17.78 2.97 -5.82
N GLU A 109 18.81 3.74 -6.09
CA GLU A 109 19.84 3.42 -7.07
C GLU A 109 21.16 3.17 -6.35
N TYR A 110 21.73 1.98 -6.54
CA TYR A 110 23.06 1.66 -6.08
C TYR A 110 24.10 2.13 -7.11
N ILE A 111 25.09 2.90 -6.66
CA ILE A 111 26.16 3.40 -7.52
C ILE A 111 27.37 2.47 -7.39
N ASN A 112 27.56 1.62 -8.39
CA ASN A 112 28.81 0.87 -8.57
C ASN A 112 29.94 1.84 -8.88
N SER A 113 31.02 1.76 -8.10
CA SER A 113 32.26 2.49 -8.33
C SER A 113 33.23 1.65 -9.14
#